data_AF-A0A800L6R8-F1
#
_entry.id   AF-A0A800L6R8-F1
#
_cell.length_a   1.000
_cell.length_b   1.000
_cell.length_c   1.000
_cell.angle_alpha   90.00
_cell.angle_beta   90.00
_cell.angle_gamma   90.00
#
_symmetry.space_group_name_H-M   'P 1'
#
loop_
_entity.id
_entity.type
_entity.pdbx_description
1 polymer ?
#
loop_
_entity_poly.entity_id
_entity_poly.type
_entity_poly.pdbx_seq_one_letter_code
_entity_poly.pdbx_strand_id
1 'polypeptide(L)'
;MYSKNNILLVLFYVLLNSGGMVLAQNFPIDFETGGYGATWTWTVFENSGNPPLEIVANPNTDSVNSSTTVAKFTALQAGQPWAGCESLHGSDIGTFSLDATNSTLKIMVYKTVISDVGLKFVIPSSGSLGEIKVANTVTNEWEELTFDFSSHIGLTEAIGIDQIVVFPDF
;
A
#
# COMPACT_ATOMS: atom_id res chain seq x y z
N MET A 1 29.82 -1.59 8.98
CA MET A 1 29.09 -1.07 7.80
C MET A 1 27.65 -0.94 8.22
N TYR A 2 27.17 0.29 8.44
CA TYR A 2 25.79 0.55 8.90
C TYR A 2 25.00 1.28 7.81
N SER A 3 23.70 0.96 7.77
CA SER A 3 22.59 1.60 7.05
C SER A 3 22.24 1.03 5.67
N LYS A 4 21.05 0.41 5.55
CA LYS A 4 19.78 1.14 5.44
C LYS A 4 18.79 0.65 6.52
N ASN A 5 18.40 1.54 7.43
CA ASN A 5 17.17 1.38 8.22
C ASN A 5 16.20 2.43 7.69
N ASN A 6 15.57 2.13 6.56
CA ASN A 6 14.57 3.01 5.98
C ASN A 6 13.22 2.57 6.52
N ILE A 7 12.62 3.44 7.34
CA ILE A 7 11.29 3.26 7.87
C ILE A 7 10.34 3.93 6.88
N LEU A 8 9.44 3.15 6.28
CA LEU A 8 8.29 3.68 5.56
C LEU A 8 7.07 3.59 6.47
N LEU A 9 6.35 4.71 6.60
CA LEU A 9 5.00 4.69 7.16
C LEU A 9 3.97 4.97 6.07
N VAL A 10 2.86 4.22 6.08
CA VAL A 10 1.84 4.23 5.01
C VAL A 10 0.45 4.51 5.58
N LEU A 11 -0.31 5.36 4.88
CA LEU A 11 -1.76 5.55 5.04
C LEU A 11 -2.40 5.55 3.63
N PHE A 12 -3.49 4.82 3.37
CA PHE A 12 -4.20 4.92 2.08
C PHE A 12 -5.43 5.82 2.21
N TYR A 13 -5.47 6.90 1.43
CA TYR A 13 -6.65 7.75 1.29
C TYR A 13 -6.95 7.96 -0.19
N VAL A 14 -8.08 7.44 -0.67
CA VAL A 14 -8.66 7.72 -2.00
C VAL A 14 -9.96 8.51 -1.83
N LEU A 15 -10.04 9.68 -2.47
CA LEU A 15 -11.28 10.43 -2.61
C LEU A 15 -12.18 9.75 -3.65
N LEU A 16 -13.41 9.41 -3.29
CA LEU A 16 -14.46 9.06 -4.25
C LEU A 16 -15.61 10.07 -4.20
N ASN A 17 -15.97 10.57 -5.39
CA ASN A 17 -17.20 11.33 -5.61
C ASN A 17 -18.40 10.42 -5.33
N SER A 18 -19.34 10.93 -4.55
CA SER A 18 -20.58 10.26 -4.18
C SER A 18 -21.43 9.93 -5.42
N GLY A 19 -21.48 8.65 -5.78
CA GLY A 19 -22.41 8.08 -6.76
C GLY A 19 -22.45 6.57 -6.56
N GLY A 20 -23.54 6.09 -5.96
CA GLY A 20 -23.63 4.74 -5.40
C GLY A 20 -23.48 3.61 -6.43
N MET A 21 -22.62 2.66 -6.09
CA MET A 21 -22.72 1.21 -6.29
C MET A 21 -21.94 0.57 -5.13
N VAL A 22 -22.39 -0.58 -4.62
CA VAL A 22 -21.69 -1.30 -3.55
C VAL A 22 -20.30 -1.70 -4.04
N LEU A 23 -19.25 -1.04 -3.53
CA LEU A 23 -17.89 -1.52 -3.70
C LEU A 23 -17.69 -2.70 -2.73
N ALA A 24 -17.22 -3.84 -3.24
CA ALA A 24 -16.86 -5.00 -2.42
C ALA A 24 -15.42 -4.93 -1.89
N GLN A 25 -14.66 -3.87 -2.22
CA GLN A 25 -13.38 -3.60 -1.58
C GLN A 25 -13.55 -2.88 -0.24
N ASN A 26 -12.75 -3.29 0.73
CA ASN A 26 -12.64 -2.63 2.03
C ASN A 26 -11.70 -1.43 1.91
N PHE A 27 -12.25 -0.22 2.02
CA PHE A 27 -11.57 1.03 1.72
C PHE A 27 -12.22 2.21 2.50
N PRO A 28 -11.48 3.26 2.93
CA PRO A 28 -10.02 3.48 2.87
C PRO A 28 -9.22 2.58 3.81
N ILE A 29 -7.99 2.19 3.42
CA ILE A 29 -7.05 1.47 4.29
C ILE A 29 -6.33 2.51 5.14
N ASP A 30 -6.86 2.76 6.34
CA ASP A 30 -6.41 3.85 7.19
C ASP A 30 -5.55 3.41 8.39
N PHE A 31 -5.50 2.11 8.66
CA PHE A 31 -4.80 1.53 9.82
C PHE A 31 -5.26 2.06 11.18
N GLU A 32 -6.39 2.79 11.24
CA GLU A 32 -6.95 3.30 12.49
C GLU A 32 -7.57 2.17 13.30
N THR A 33 -7.65 2.33 14.62
CA THR A 33 -8.28 1.32 15.48
C THR A 33 -9.75 1.10 15.06
N GLY A 34 -10.07 -0.11 14.61
CA GLY A 34 -11.39 -0.47 14.08
C GLY A 34 -11.61 -0.12 12.60
N GLY A 35 -10.65 0.53 11.95
CA GLY A 35 -10.60 0.81 10.52
C GLY A 35 -9.97 -0.31 9.70
N TYR A 36 -9.96 -0.13 8.37
CA TYR A 36 -9.42 -1.12 7.45
C TYR A 36 -7.88 -1.12 7.46
N GLY A 37 -7.28 -2.31 7.34
CA GLY A 37 -5.82 -2.49 7.42
C GLY A 37 -5.28 -2.66 8.83
N ALA A 38 -5.96 -2.16 9.87
CA ALA A 38 -5.46 -2.19 11.24
C ALA A 38 -5.35 -3.59 11.84
N THR A 39 -6.24 -4.50 11.42
CA THR A 39 -6.31 -5.89 11.92
C THR A 39 -6.25 -6.92 10.78
N TRP A 40 -5.88 -6.47 9.58
CA TRP A 40 -5.68 -7.34 8.43
C TRP A 40 -4.45 -8.21 8.59
N THR A 41 -4.40 -9.30 7.83
CA THR A 41 -3.22 -10.16 7.77
C THR A 41 -2.25 -9.60 6.74
N TRP A 42 -1.20 -8.94 7.24
CA TRP A 42 -0.10 -8.45 6.40
C TRP A 42 1.07 -9.43 6.42
N THR A 43 1.39 -10.02 5.27
CA THR A 43 2.56 -10.89 5.12
C THR A 43 3.71 -10.08 4.53
N VAL A 44 4.83 -9.99 5.26
CA VAL A 44 6.08 -9.42 4.73
C VAL A 44 6.86 -10.49 3.99
N PHE A 45 7.47 -10.12 2.86
CA PHE A 45 8.26 -11.01 2.03
C PHE A 45 9.58 -10.37 1.59
N GLU A 46 10.54 -11.24 1.25
CA GLU A 46 11.86 -10.90 0.70
C GLU A 46 12.70 -9.90 1.53
N ASN A 47 12.34 -9.66 2.79
CA ASN A 47 12.95 -8.63 3.63
C ASN A 47 13.94 -9.20 4.66
N SER A 48 14.60 -10.33 4.34
CA SER A 48 15.56 -11.02 5.23
C SER A 48 14.99 -11.38 6.62
N GLY A 49 14.42 -12.57 6.74
CA GLY A 49 13.74 -13.01 7.96
C GLY A 49 12.32 -12.43 8.13
N ASN A 50 11.89 -11.58 7.18
CA ASN A 50 10.53 -11.08 7.02
C ASN A 50 9.91 -10.60 8.35
N PRO A 51 10.50 -9.58 9.00
CA PRO A 51 9.90 -8.99 10.19
C PRO A 51 8.47 -8.54 9.86
N PRO A 52 7.50 -8.75 10.76
CA PRO A 52 6.10 -8.43 10.47
C PRO A 52 5.91 -6.93 10.21
N LEU A 53 4.89 -6.59 9.41
CA LEU A 53 4.44 -5.21 9.28
C LEU A 53 3.91 -4.74 10.64
N GLU A 54 4.38 -3.59 11.12
CA GLU A 54 3.96 -3.05 12.41
C GLU A 54 2.85 -2.02 12.20
N ILE A 55 1.79 -2.04 13.03
CA ILE A 55 0.86 -0.91 13.12
C ILE A 55 1.25 -0.11 14.36
N VAL A 56 1.67 1.14 14.16
CA VAL A 56 2.28 1.99 15.21
C VAL A 56 1.59 3.34 15.28
N ALA A 57 1.77 4.06 16.39
CA ALA A 57 1.36 5.45 16.48
C ALA A 57 2.04 6.28 15.37
N ASN A 58 1.28 7.17 14.74
CA ASN A 58 1.79 8.06 13.71
C ASN A 58 2.88 8.99 14.31
N PRO A 59 4.14 8.90 13.85
CA PRO A 59 5.24 9.65 14.44
C PRO A 59 5.23 11.14 14.07
N ASN A 60 4.44 11.54 13.07
CA ASN A 60 4.32 12.92 12.64
C ASN A 60 2.86 13.22 12.25
N THR A 61 1.99 13.39 13.23
CA THR A 61 0.61 13.81 12.98
C THR A 61 0.57 15.28 12.57
N ASP A 62 0.06 15.57 11.39
CA ASP A 62 -0.08 16.94 10.87
C ASP A 62 -1.40 17.13 10.09
N SER A 63 -1.54 18.22 9.36
CA SER A 63 -2.74 18.48 8.54
C SER A 63 -2.81 17.63 7.26
N VAL A 64 -1.71 17.00 6.86
CA VAL A 64 -1.62 16.15 5.66
C VAL A 64 -1.97 14.71 6.04
N ASN A 65 -1.41 14.21 7.14
CA ASN A 65 -1.78 12.94 7.74
C ASN A 65 -2.09 13.11 9.23
N SER A 66 -3.39 13.16 9.53
CA SER A 66 -3.94 13.29 10.88
C SER A 66 -4.29 11.95 11.53
N SER A 67 -3.92 10.81 10.93
CA SER A 67 -4.21 9.49 11.48
C SER A 67 -3.49 9.28 12.82
N THR A 68 -4.14 8.56 13.74
CA THR A 68 -3.55 8.20 15.03
C THR A 68 -2.47 7.13 14.87
N THR A 69 -2.71 6.21 13.94
CA THR A 69 -1.89 5.03 13.68
C THR A 69 -1.63 4.87 12.19
N VAL A 70 -0.55 4.18 11.86
CA VAL A 70 -0.07 3.96 10.49
C VAL A 70 0.63 2.61 10.42
N ALA A 71 0.65 2.01 9.23
CA ALA A 71 1.51 0.86 8.97
C ALA A 71 2.96 1.31 8.87
N LYS A 72 3.88 0.54 9.42
CA LYS A 72 5.33 0.75 9.41
C LYS A 72 6.01 -0.47 8.83
N PHE A 73 6.69 -0.27 7.72
CA PHE A 73 7.60 -1.23 7.14
C PHE A 73 9.05 -0.81 7.37
N THR A 74 9.89 -1.75 7.82
CA THR A 74 11.33 -1.52 7.99
C THR A 74 12.08 -2.27 6.91
N ALA A 75 12.55 -1.58 5.87
CA ALA A 75 13.37 -2.20 4.83
C ALA A 75 14.75 -2.53 5.42
N LEU A 76 15.13 -3.81 5.39
CA LEU A 76 16.40 -4.28 5.92
C LEU A 76 17.48 -4.25 4.84
N GLN A 77 18.70 -3.86 5.23
CA GLN A 77 19.86 -3.88 4.32
C GLN A 77 20.14 -5.26 3.69
N ALA A 78 19.81 -6.33 4.40
CA ALA A 78 19.98 -7.70 3.91
C ALA A 78 18.75 -8.21 3.11
N GLY A 79 17.66 -7.43 3.07
CA GLY A 79 16.48 -7.72 2.26
C GLY A 79 16.73 -7.46 0.77
N GLN A 80 15.86 -8.01 -0.06
CA GLN A 80 15.88 -7.74 -1.50
C GLN A 80 15.41 -6.31 -1.80
N PRO A 81 15.82 -5.72 -2.93
CA PRO A 81 15.29 -4.43 -3.39
C PRO A 81 13.77 -4.43 -3.57
N TRP A 82 13.15 -5.57 -3.88
CA TRP A 82 11.70 -5.72 -4.01
C TRP A 82 11.03 -6.26 -2.76
N ALA A 83 11.61 -6.07 -1.57
CA ALA A 83 10.98 -6.42 -0.32
C ALA A 83 9.66 -5.65 -0.13
N GLY A 84 8.63 -6.31 0.39
CA GLY A 84 7.31 -5.71 0.49
C GLY A 84 6.39 -6.42 1.47
N CYS A 85 5.13 -5.98 1.48
CA CYS A 85 4.06 -6.63 2.21
C CYS A 85 2.79 -6.77 1.37
N GLU A 86 1.99 -7.77 1.70
CA GLU A 86 0.75 -8.08 1.00
C GLU A 86 -0.38 -8.42 1.96
N SER A 87 -1.61 -8.09 1.57
CA SER A 87 -2.82 -8.50 2.30
C SER A 87 -3.17 -9.97 2.03
N LEU A 88 -4.00 -10.59 2.88
CA LEU A 88 -4.48 -11.95 2.64
C LEU A 88 -5.52 -12.00 1.50
N HIS A 89 -5.33 -12.94 0.58
CA HIS A 89 -6.30 -13.28 -0.46
C HIS A 89 -7.69 -13.60 0.09
N GLY A 90 -8.73 -13.20 -0.63
CA GLY A 90 -10.14 -13.56 -0.38
C GLY A 90 -10.74 -13.06 0.93
N SER A 91 -10.04 -12.24 1.71
CA SER A 91 -10.50 -11.76 3.02
C SER A 91 -10.30 -10.26 3.19
N ASP A 92 -9.05 -9.79 3.22
CA ASP A 92 -8.70 -8.48 3.78
C ASP A 92 -9.21 -7.32 2.92
N ILE A 93 -8.62 -7.08 1.75
CA ILE A 93 -9.05 -5.97 0.89
C ILE A 93 -10.43 -6.18 0.26
N GLY A 94 -11.04 -7.35 0.43
CA GLY A 94 -12.24 -7.74 -0.29
C GLY A 94 -11.96 -8.03 -1.76
N THR A 95 -13.00 -8.06 -2.59
CA THR A 95 -12.85 -8.35 -4.03
C THR A 95 -13.36 -7.20 -4.87
N PHE A 96 -12.59 -6.78 -5.87
CA PHE A 96 -12.97 -5.68 -6.76
C PHE A 96 -12.35 -5.81 -8.15
N SER A 97 -12.75 -4.92 -9.06
CA SER A 97 -12.17 -4.80 -10.38
C SER A 97 -11.83 -3.33 -10.64
N LEU A 98 -10.79 -3.09 -11.43
CA LEU A 98 -10.45 -1.73 -11.85
C LEU A 98 -11.39 -1.27 -12.96
N ASP A 99 -11.92 -0.07 -12.79
CA ASP A 99 -12.68 0.68 -13.78
C ASP A 99 -12.30 2.16 -13.76
N ALA A 100 -12.96 2.96 -14.60
CA ALA A 100 -12.66 4.38 -14.74
C ALA A 100 -12.89 5.22 -13.46
N THR A 101 -13.56 4.67 -12.45
CA THR A 101 -13.88 5.36 -11.19
C THR A 101 -12.87 5.07 -10.07
N ASN A 102 -12.12 3.96 -10.15
CA ASN A 102 -11.22 3.50 -9.09
C ASN A 102 -9.79 3.15 -9.58
N SER A 103 -9.46 3.41 -10.85
CA SER A 103 -8.14 3.10 -11.43
C SER A 103 -7.03 4.08 -11.04
N THR A 104 -7.34 5.17 -10.35
CA THR A 104 -6.33 6.08 -9.80
C THR A 104 -6.28 5.91 -8.30
N LEU A 105 -5.17 5.39 -7.80
CA LEU A 105 -4.98 5.11 -6.39
C LEU A 105 -3.97 6.06 -5.76
N LYS A 106 -4.12 6.27 -4.46
CA LYS A 106 -3.30 7.18 -3.68
C LYS A 106 -2.83 6.51 -2.40
N ILE A 107 -1.60 6.81 -2.02
CA ILE A 107 -0.94 6.30 -0.82
C ILE A 107 -0.14 7.46 -0.21
N MET A 108 -0.38 7.74 1.06
CA MET A 108 0.45 8.62 1.86
C MET A 108 1.67 7.85 2.34
N VAL A 109 2.85 8.45 2.17
CA VAL A 109 4.12 7.87 2.57
C VAL A 109 4.92 8.85 3.44
N TYR A 110 5.61 8.32 4.44
CA TYR A 110 6.64 9.04 5.19
C TYR A 110 7.94 8.25 5.11
N LYS A 111 8.96 8.80 4.45
CA LYS A 111 10.22 8.10 4.15
C LYS A 111 11.45 8.90 4.57
N THR A 112 12.51 8.21 4.96
CA THR A 112 13.82 8.83 5.28
C THR A 112 14.76 8.92 4.07
N VAL A 113 14.36 8.39 2.92
CA VAL A 113 15.10 8.39 1.65
C VAL A 113 14.15 8.61 0.47
N ILE A 114 14.70 9.06 -0.65
CA ILE A 114 14.01 9.05 -1.95
C ILE A 114 14.23 7.70 -2.61
N SER A 115 13.14 7.00 -2.89
CA SER A 115 13.13 5.75 -3.67
C SER A 115 11.73 5.44 -4.18
N ASP A 116 11.64 4.52 -5.13
CA ASP A 116 10.37 4.09 -5.67
C ASP A 116 9.52 3.40 -4.59
N VAL A 117 8.23 3.74 -4.57
CA VAL A 117 7.18 2.97 -3.90
C VAL A 117 6.42 2.23 -4.99
N GLY A 118 6.31 0.91 -4.86
CA GLY A 118 5.56 0.09 -5.79
C GLY A 118 4.18 -0.26 -5.25
N LEU A 119 3.17 -0.22 -6.12
CA LEU A 119 1.84 -0.75 -5.84
C LEU A 119 1.45 -1.79 -6.89
N LYS A 120 0.92 -2.92 -6.43
CA LYS A 120 0.54 -4.05 -7.27
C LYS A 120 -0.75 -4.68 -6.77
N PHE A 121 -1.52 -5.23 -7.71
CA PHE A 121 -2.71 -6.03 -7.43
C PHE A 121 -2.55 -7.45 -7.95
N VAL A 122 -3.24 -8.38 -7.27
CA VAL A 122 -3.21 -9.80 -7.56
C VAL A 122 -4.64 -10.34 -7.52
N ILE A 123 -4.94 -11.24 -8.46
CA ILE A 123 -6.22 -11.98 -8.53
C ILE A 123 -6.09 -13.36 -7.84
N PRO A 124 -7.20 -14.07 -7.53
CA PRO A 124 -7.15 -15.33 -6.77
C PRO A 124 -6.30 -16.45 -7.38
N SER A 125 -6.04 -16.42 -8.70
CA SER A 125 -5.14 -17.36 -9.38
C SER A 125 -3.66 -16.98 -9.29
N SER A 126 -3.31 -16.00 -8.45
CA SER A 126 -1.98 -15.40 -8.31
C SER A 126 -1.48 -14.67 -9.57
N GLY A 127 -2.37 -14.36 -10.52
CA GLY A 127 -2.07 -13.53 -11.69
C GLY A 127 -1.90 -12.05 -11.31
N SER A 128 -1.01 -11.34 -12.02
CA SER A 128 -0.80 -9.90 -11.83
C SER A 128 -0.24 -9.24 -13.09
N LEU A 129 -0.54 -7.95 -13.26
CA LEU A 129 0.04 -7.08 -14.30
C LEU A 129 1.37 -6.46 -13.91
N GLY A 130 1.90 -6.80 -12.73
CA GLY A 130 3.10 -6.19 -12.16
C GLY A 130 2.81 -4.91 -11.38
N GLU A 131 3.85 -4.37 -10.78
CA GLU A 131 3.80 -3.15 -9.98
C GLU A 131 3.93 -1.88 -10.82
N ILE A 132 3.19 -0.84 -10.46
CA ILE A 132 3.47 0.53 -10.87
C ILE A 132 4.35 1.16 -9.79
N LYS A 133 5.38 1.90 -10.19
CA LYS A 133 6.33 2.56 -9.28
C LYS A 133 6.22 4.07 -9.38
N VAL A 134 6.23 4.71 -8.22
CA VAL A 134 6.25 6.17 -8.09
C VAL A 134 7.25 6.52 -7.00
N ALA A 135 8.27 7.31 -7.34
CA ALA A 135 9.22 7.84 -6.36
C ALA A 135 8.55 8.90 -5.49
N ASN A 136 8.83 8.85 -4.19
CA ASN A 136 8.59 9.99 -3.32
C ASN A 136 9.54 11.15 -3.69
N THR A 137 9.16 12.38 -3.40
CA THR A 137 9.94 13.58 -3.70
C THR A 137 10.46 14.29 -2.46
N VAL A 138 9.87 14.00 -1.29
CA VAL A 138 10.30 14.55 0.00
C VAL A 138 10.75 13.45 0.96
N THR A 139 11.49 13.84 2.00
CA THR A 139 11.92 12.95 3.07
C THR A 139 11.61 13.56 4.43
N ASN A 140 11.32 12.72 5.43
CA ASN A 140 10.96 13.10 6.79
C ASN A 140 9.69 13.98 6.88
N GLU A 141 8.84 13.89 5.86
CA GLU A 141 7.56 14.57 5.73
C GLU A 141 6.56 13.62 5.07
N TRP A 142 5.27 13.85 5.31
CA TRP A 142 4.21 13.08 4.66
C TRP A 142 3.99 13.54 3.22
N GLU A 143 3.86 12.59 2.29
CA GLU A 143 3.63 12.85 0.88
C GLU A 143 2.55 11.92 0.32
N GLU A 144 1.62 12.46 -0.47
CA GLU A 144 0.64 11.66 -1.22
C GLU A 144 1.24 11.27 -2.59
N LEU A 145 1.44 9.97 -2.81
CA LEU A 145 1.81 9.43 -4.12
C LEU A 145 0.55 8.96 -4.86
N THR A 146 0.49 9.24 -6.15
CA THR A 146 -0.62 8.85 -7.03
C THR A 146 -0.17 7.82 -8.05
N PHE A 147 -0.89 6.70 -8.14
CA PHE A 147 -0.64 5.58 -9.05
C PHE A 147 -1.78 5.49 -10.05
N ASP A 148 -1.45 5.50 -11.35
CA ASP A 148 -2.42 5.42 -12.43
C ASP A 148 -2.47 4.02 -13.05
N PHE A 149 -3.49 3.26 -12.71
CA PHE A 149 -3.80 1.94 -13.25
C PHE A 149 -4.83 1.99 -14.39
N SER A 150 -5.13 3.15 -14.97
CA SER A 150 -6.14 3.28 -16.04
C SER A 150 -5.86 2.38 -17.25
N SER A 151 -4.59 2.12 -17.55
CA SER A 151 -4.16 1.21 -18.61
C SER A 151 -4.46 -0.27 -18.33
N HIS A 152 -4.79 -0.62 -17.08
CA HIS A 152 -5.08 -1.99 -16.67
C HIS A 152 -6.58 -2.33 -16.77
N ILE A 153 -7.45 -1.34 -16.94
CA ILE A 153 -8.91 -1.53 -17.00
C ILE A 153 -9.27 -2.55 -18.09
N GLY A 154 -10.06 -3.55 -17.71
CA GLY A 154 -10.55 -4.59 -18.63
C GLY A 154 -9.56 -5.71 -18.95
N LEU A 155 -8.32 -5.65 -18.42
CA LEU A 155 -7.39 -6.77 -18.48
C LEU A 155 -7.77 -7.84 -17.45
N THR A 156 -7.46 -9.11 -17.76
CA THR A 156 -7.85 -10.27 -16.94
C THR A 156 -7.41 -10.13 -15.49
N GLU A 157 -6.16 -9.74 -15.26
CA GLU A 157 -5.57 -9.58 -13.93
C GLU A 157 -5.95 -8.26 -13.23
N ALA A 158 -6.86 -7.48 -13.82
CA ALA A 158 -7.50 -6.32 -13.19
C ALA A 158 -8.97 -6.55 -12.83
N ILE A 159 -9.48 -7.78 -13.02
CA ILE A 159 -10.86 -8.19 -12.74
C ILE A 159 -10.85 -9.23 -11.62
N GLY A 160 -11.60 -8.95 -10.55
CA GLY A 160 -11.67 -9.85 -9.39
C GLY A 160 -10.38 -9.87 -8.58
N ILE A 161 -9.69 -8.73 -8.47
CA ILE A 161 -8.57 -8.51 -7.55
C ILE A 161 -9.03 -8.79 -6.13
N ASP A 162 -8.20 -9.49 -5.36
CA ASP A 162 -8.48 -9.81 -3.96
C ASP A 162 -7.24 -9.69 -3.05
N GLN A 163 -6.15 -9.14 -3.57
CA GLN A 163 -4.94 -8.86 -2.81
C GLN A 163 -4.27 -7.56 -3.31
N ILE A 164 -3.81 -6.76 -2.36
CA ILE A 164 -2.94 -5.61 -2.58
C ILE A 164 -1.52 -5.93 -2.10
N VAL A 165 -0.53 -5.52 -2.87
CA VAL A 165 0.89 -5.68 -2.57
C VAL A 165 1.57 -4.32 -2.63
N VAL A 166 2.31 -3.98 -1.58
CA VAL A 166 3.03 -2.72 -1.45
C VAL A 166 4.52 -3.02 -1.38
N PHE A 167 5.31 -2.27 -2.15
CA PHE A 167 6.77 -2.30 -2.17
C PHE A 167 7.29 -0.98 -1.62
N PRO A 168 7.67 -0.91 -0.33
CA PRO A 168 7.99 0.34 0.35
C PRO A 168 9.23 1.11 -0.13
N ASP A 169 10.24 0.39 -0.58
CA ASP A 169 11.59 0.91 -0.89
C ASP A 169 12.20 0.05 -2.00
N PHE A 170 11.94 0.41 -3.27
CA PHE A 170 12.45 -0.28 -4.47
C PHE A 170 13.78 0.30 -4.97
#